data_AF-A0A7G5Z0V0-F1
#
_entry.id   AF-A0A7G5Z0V0-F1
#
_cell.length_a   1.000
_cell.length_b   1.000
_cell.length_c   1.000
_cell.angle_alpha   90.00
_cell.angle_beta   90.00
_cell.angle_gamma   90.00
#
_symmetry.space_group_name_H-M   'P 1'
#
loop_
_entity.id
_entity.type
_entity.pdbx_description
1 polymer ?
#
loop_
_entity_poly.entity_id
_entity_poly.type
_entity_poly.pdbx_seq_one_letter_code
_entity_poly.pdbx_strand_id
1 'polypeptide(L)'
;MDMRIVLKALIATTLLSVALPALAQEVIVTAQRRGYNNNDASYSNGIVATSRPIINLKRTADYAVQTVRVVGDTRDFTTRRADLHATIRNMIAAAGKAGVELATGDYVLAPLTLASYESLPFTGDGRPDTDQTNFLVKVRLTPGMTIEAAKAKIAQFVASVPKVGRSQVSSLGELTLSVINPDQYRGQIIDLIAADAALSAAKFGTGSGVDVTGLDRPVEWARGGPTDVFLFLPSSYTVRKD
;
A
#
# COMPACT_ATOMS: atom_id res chain seq x y z
N MET A 1 -59.20 44.77 -24.35
CA MET A 1 -58.63 45.05 -23.02
C MET A 1 -57.73 43.89 -22.69
N ASP A 2 -56.43 44.14 -22.79
CA ASP A 2 -55.33 43.19 -22.62
C ASP A 2 -55.31 42.52 -21.24
N MET A 3 -54.93 41.25 -21.19
CA MET A 3 -54.01 40.76 -20.14
C MET A 3 -53.33 39.47 -20.57
N ARG A 4 -52.00 39.54 -20.68
CA ARG A 4 -51.07 38.44 -20.92
C ARG A 4 -50.87 37.64 -19.63
N ILE A 5 -50.89 36.31 -19.67
CA ILE A 5 -50.23 35.47 -18.66
C ILE A 5 -49.45 34.37 -19.38
N VAL A 6 -48.14 34.55 -19.43
CA VAL A 6 -47.13 33.61 -19.95
C VAL A 6 -46.77 32.66 -18.81
N LEU A 7 -47.08 31.37 -18.96
CA LEU A 7 -46.66 30.34 -18.02
C LEU A 7 -45.25 29.85 -18.42
N LYS A 8 -44.25 30.23 -17.64
CA LYS A 8 -42.86 29.77 -17.78
C LYS A 8 -42.73 28.34 -17.25
N ALA A 9 -42.44 27.39 -18.12
CA ALA A 9 -42.07 26.03 -17.75
C ALA A 9 -40.64 26.02 -17.18
N LEU A 10 -40.49 25.63 -15.92
CA LEU A 10 -39.22 25.44 -15.23
C LEU A 10 -38.70 24.03 -15.57
N ILE A 11 -37.66 23.95 -16.41
CA ILE A 11 -36.92 22.71 -16.66
C ILE A 11 -35.91 22.55 -15.52
N ALA A 12 -36.20 21.61 -14.62
CA ALA A 12 -35.27 21.18 -13.58
C ALA A 12 -34.24 20.21 -14.19
N THR A 13 -33.04 20.72 -14.46
CA THR A 13 -31.90 19.90 -14.92
C THR A 13 -31.28 19.18 -13.72
N THR A 14 -31.65 17.93 -13.50
CA THR A 14 -30.96 17.02 -12.57
C THR A 14 -29.54 16.76 -13.05
N LEU A 15 -28.56 17.36 -12.38
CA LEU A 15 -27.15 16.99 -12.51
C LEU A 15 -26.95 15.61 -11.88
N LEU A 16 -26.72 14.58 -12.70
CA LEU A 16 -26.12 13.33 -12.24
C LEU A 16 -24.67 13.61 -11.84
N SER A 17 -24.42 13.66 -10.54
CA SER A 17 -23.09 13.56 -9.95
C SER A 17 -22.55 12.16 -10.20
N VAL A 18 -21.73 12.00 -11.25
CA VAL A 18 -20.91 10.81 -11.43
C VAL A 18 -19.82 10.86 -10.37
N ALA A 19 -19.98 10.09 -9.30
CA ALA A 19 -18.93 9.91 -8.31
C ALA A 19 -17.71 9.29 -9.00
N LEU A 20 -16.65 10.09 -9.17
CA LEU A 20 -15.36 9.55 -9.60
C LEU A 20 -14.90 8.56 -8.52
N PRO A 21 -14.45 7.35 -8.89
CA PRO A 21 -13.92 6.41 -7.91
C PRO A 21 -12.71 7.07 -7.23
N ALA A 22 -12.79 7.19 -5.90
CA ALA A 22 -11.65 7.57 -5.10
C ALA A 22 -10.49 6.62 -5.45
N LEU A 23 -9.36 7.17 -5.88
CA LEU A 23 -8.16 6.37 -6.13
C LEU A 23 -7.80 5.66 -4.83
N ALA A 24 -8.03 4.36 -4.79
CA ALA A 24 -7.73 3.55 -3.62
C ALA A 24 -6.23 3.61 -3.35
N GLN A 25 -5.85 4.21 -2.22
CA GLN A 25 -4.44 4.39 -1.85
C GLN A 25 -3.84 3.06 -1.40
N GLU A 26 -2.73 2.61 -2.00
CA GLU A 26 -2.03 1.39 -1.59
C GLU A 26 -0.79 1.71 -0.77
N VAL A 27 -0.54 0.91 0.28
CA VAL A 27 0.56 1.15 1.22
C VAL A 27 1.43 -0.08 1.47
N ILE A 28 2.76 0.13 1.54
CA ILE A 28 3.75 -0.91 1.91
C ILE A 28 3.73 -1.20 3.42
N VAL A 29 3.74 -2.49 3.76
CA VAL A 29 3.84 -3.03 5.12
C VAL A 29 5.22 -3.64 5.34
N THR A 30 6.13 -2.87 5.94
CA THR A 30 7.45 -3.38 6.37
C THR A 30 7.37 -4.06 7.74
N ALA A 31 8.33 -4.94 8.03
CA ALA A 31 8.39 -5.62 9.32
C ALA A 31 8.99 -4.69 10.39
N GLN A 32 8.23 -4.32 11.41
CA GLN A 32 8.82 -3.95 12.70
C GLN A 32 8.41 -4.97 13.77
N ARG A 33 9.39 -5.72 14.27
CA ARG A 33 9.48 -6.11 15.67
C ARG A 33 10.93 -6.45 16.06
N ARG A 34 11.55 -5.57 16.84
CA ARG A 34 12.56 -5.93 17.84
C ARG A 34 12.19 -5.18 19.12
N GLY A 35 11.80 -5.93 20.14
CA GLY A 35 11.54 -5.37 21.45
C GLY A 35 12.84 -5.00 22.14
N TYR A 36 12.71 -4.01 23.04
CA TYR A 36 13.58 -3.69 24.18
C TYR A 36 15.06 -3.40 23.85
N ASN A 37 15.49 -2.19 24.19
CA ASN A 37 16.85 -1.64 24.10
C ASN A 37 17.18 -0.97 22.76
N ASN A 38 16.82 0.31 22.67
CA ASN A 38 17.65 1.40 22.13
C ASN A 38 16.88 2.72 22.26
N ASN A 39 17.01 3.36 23.42
CA ASN A 39 16.92 4.80 23.75
C ASN A 39 16.16 5.80 22.83
N ASP A 40 15.06 5.42 22.16
CA ASP A 40 14.27 6.35 21.33
C ASP A 40 12.75 6.19 21.51
N ALA A 41 12.32 5.56 22.61
CA ALA A 41 10.93 5.63 23.04
C ALA A 41 10.71 6.94 23.79
N SER A 42 10.72 8.06 23.05
CA SER A 42 10.28 9.35 23.60
C SER A 42 8.80 9.25 24.00
N TYR A 43 8.56 9.36 25.30
CA TYR A 43 7.23 9.49 25.88
C TYR A 43 6.59 10.79 25.37
N SER A 44 5.71 10.69 24.38
CA SER A 44 4.73 11.72 24.09
C SER A 44 3.35 11.15 24.41
N ASN A 45 2.70 11.67 25.45
CA ASN A 45 1.32 11.35 25.85
C ASN A 45 0.99 9.88 26.21
N GLY A 46 1.93 9.09 26.73
CA GLY A 46 1.60 7.78 27.33
C GLY A 46 1.20 6.69 26.33
N ILE A 47 1.37 6.91 25.03
CA ILE A 47 1.18 5.91 23.98
C ILE A 47 2.56 5.48 23.50
N VAL A 48 3.03 4.33 23.98
CA VAL A 48 4.28 3.74 23.51
C VAL A 48 4.06 3.20 22.10
N ALA A 49 4.91 3.59 21.13
CA ALA A 49 4.93 3.04 19.76
C ALA A 49 5.19 1.51 19.69
N THR A 50 5.37 0.85 20.84
CA THR A 50 5.48 -0.62 20.96
C THR A 50 4.16 -1.31 21.29
N SER A 51 3.09 -0.56 21.58
CA SER A 51 1.77 -1.11 21.92
C SER A 51 0.94 -1.32 20.66
N ARG A 52 1.25 -2.38 19.90
CA ARG A 52 0.24 -2.94 18.99
C ARG A 52 -0.99 -3.30 19.84
N PRO A 53 -2.18 -2.73 19.59
CA PRO A 53 -3.38 -3.13 20.30
C PRO A 53 -3.60 -4.63 20.14
N ILE A 54 -4.05 -5.29 21.21
CA ILE A 54 -4.35 -6.73 21.19
C ILE A 54 -5.43 -7.02 20.14
N ILE A 55 -6.32 -6.05 19.92
CA ILE A 55 -7.41 -6.12 18.96
C ILE A 55 -6.90 -5.68 17.59
N ASN A 56 -6.93 -6.60 16.65
CA ASN A 56 -6.51 -6.36 15.27
C ASN A 56 -7.33 -7.22 14.31
N LEU A 57 -7.49 -6.73 13.08
CA LEU A 57 -7.99 -7.50 11.96
C LEU A 57 -6.81 -8.17 11.26
N LYS A 58 -6.71 -9.49 11.41
CA LYS A 58 -5.73 -10.29 10.66
C LYS A 58 -6.30 -10.62 9.27
N ARG A 59 -5.54 -10.33 8.21
CA ARG A 59 -5.89 -10.71 6.84
C ARG A 59 -4.65 -10.99 5.98
N THR A 60 -4.84 -11.72 4.88
CA THR A 60 -3.82 -11.79 3.83
C THR A 60 -3.67 -10.41 3.18
N ALA A 61 -2.43 -9.99 2.93
CA ALA A 61 -2.14 -8.75 2.22
C ALA A 61 -2.66 -8.83 0.77
N ASP A 62 -2.85 -7.68 0.13
CA ASP A 62 -3.34 -7.64 -1.24
C ASP A 62 -2.23 -8.01 -2.24
N TYR A 63 -1.01 -7.54 -2.00
CA TYR A 63 0.16 -7.90 -2.81
C TYR A 63 1.38 -8.27 -2.00
N ALA A 64 2.20 -9.10 -2.64
CA ALA A 64 3.61 -9.26 -2.39
C ALA A 64 4.38 -8.30 -3.30
N VAL A 65 5.31 -7.53 -2.75
CA VAL A 65 5.98 -6.42 -3.42
C VAL A 65 7.49 -6.57 -3.29
N GLN A 66 8.22 -6.38 -4.38
CA GLN A 66 9.68 -6.40 -4.37
C GLN A 66 10.25 -5.29 -5.24
N THR A 67 11.30 -4.65 -4.75
CA THR A 67 12.06 -3.67 -5.55
C THR A 67 12.81 -4.38 -6.66
N VAL A 68 12.77 -3.82 -7.86
CA VAL A 68 13.56 -4.24 -9.02
C VAL A 68 14.40 -3.07 -9.47
N ARG A 69 15.64 -3.37 -9.84
CA ARG A 69 16.60 -2.43 -10.40
C ARG A 69 16.82 -2.71 -11.87
N VAL A 70 16.85 -1.64 -12.64
CA VAL A 70 17.32 -1.67 -14.04
C VAL A 70 18.62 -0.86 -14.09
N VAL A 71 19.69 -1.46 -14.59
CA VAL A 71 21.02 -0.85 -14.73
C VAL A 71 21.42 -0.85 -16.19
N GLY A 72 22.11 0.18 -16.67
CA GLY A 72 22.67 0.24 -18.00
C GLY A 72 24.13 0.66 -17.95
N ASP A 73 24.98 -0.05 -18.66
CA ASP A 73 26.45 0.19 -18.72
C ASP A 73 26.90 0.60 -20.15
N THR A 74 25.98 1.10 -20.98
CA THR A 74 26.30 1.63 -22.32
C THR A 74 27.13 2.90 -22.16
N ARG A 75 28.27 3.05 -22.84
CA ARG A 75 29.19 4.20 -22.64
C ARG A 75 28.56 5.55 -22.97
N ASP A 76 27.91 5.64 -24.13
CA ASP A 76 27.22 6.86 -24.54
C ASP A 76 25.97 7.10 -23.67
N PHE A 77 25.89 8.28 -23.04
CA PHE A 77 24.82 8.63 -22.11
C PHE A 77 23.43 8.60 -22.77
N THR A 78 23.29 9.20 -23.94
CA THR A 78 22.00 9.28 -24.64
C THR A 78 21.51 7.89 -25.02
N THR A 79 22.41 7.06 -25.58
CA THR A 79 22.12 5.67 -25.94
C THR A 79 21.78 4.85 -24.70
N ARG A 80 22.56 4.98 -23.61
CA ARG A 80 22.30 4.31 -22.32
C ARG A 80 20.91 4.62 -21.81
N ARG A 81 20.51 5.90 -21.86
CA ARG A 81 19.19 6.32 -21.40
C ARG A 81 18.07 5.76 -22.26
N ALA A 82 18.25 5.76 -23.59
CA ALA A 82 17.30 5.17 -24.52
C ALA A 82 17.13 3.66 -24.32
N ASP A 83 18.23 2.92 -24.12
CA ASP A 83 18.23 1.48 -23.83
C ASP A 83 17.46 1.16 -22.54
N LEU A 84 17.72 1.93 -21.48
CA LEU A 84 17.05 1.80 -20.19
C LEU A 84 15.54 2.04 -20.31
N HIS A 85 15.15 3.14 -20.95
CA HIS A 85 13.74 3.45 -21.21
C HIS A 85 13.06 2.37 -22.05
N ALA A 86 13.73 1.85 -23.09
CA ALA A 86 13.20 0.76 -23.91
C ALA A 86 12.99 -0.53 -23.10
N THR A 87 13.93 -0.86 -22.22
CA THR A 87 13.82 -2.01 -21.32
C THR A 87 12.64 -1.86 -20.35
N ILE A 88 12.45 -0.66 -19.77
CA ILE A 88 11.31 -0.38 -18.87
C ILE A 88 9.98 -0.48 -19.63
N ARG A 89 9.90 0.02 -20.88
CA ARG A 89 8.71 -0.16 -21.72
C ARG A 89 8.40 -1.64 -21.99
N ASN A 90 9.43 -2.46 -22.23
CA ASN A 90 9.25 -3.91 -22.37
C ASN A 90 8.71 -4.54 -21.08
N MET A 91 9.17 -4.09 -19.92
CA MET A 91 8.65 -4.55 -18.62
C MET A 91 7.17 -4.19 -18.45
N ILE A 92 6.78 -2.95 -18.76
CA ILE A 92 5.39 -2.49 -18.69
C ILE A 92 4.50 -3.33 -19.62
N ALA A 93 4.96 -3.58 -20.85
CA ALA A 93 4.20 -4.38 -21.83
C ALA A 93 4.07 -5.87 -21.43
N ALA A 94 5.05 -6.42 -20.72
CA ALA A 94 5.06 -7.81 -20.29
C ALA A 94 4.32 -8.06 -18.96
N ALA A 95 4.21 -7.05 -18.08
CA ALA A 95 3.74 -7.19 -16.71
C ALA A 95 2.37 -7.88 -16.61
N GLY A 96 1.36 -7.37 -17.32
CA GLY A 96 0.00 -7.94 -17.27
C GLY A 96 -0.06 -9.40 -17.72
N LYS A 97 0.72 -9.77 -18.75
CA LYS A 97 0.78 -11.16 -19.27
C LYS A 97 1.47 -12.11 -18.28
N ALA A 98 2.44 -11.60 -17.53
CA ALA A 98 3.10 -12.35 -16.46
C ALA A 98 2.27 -12.40 -15.16
N GLY A 99 1.12 -11.71 -15.11
CA GLY A 99 0.29 -11.60 -13.91
C GLY A 99 1.01 -10.89 -12.76
N VAL A 100 1.78 -9.85 -13.10
CA VAL A 100 2.44 -8.93 -12.17
C VAL A 100 2.01 -7.49 -12.46
N GLU A 101 2.18 -6.60 -11.50
CA GLU A 101 1.96 -5.16 -11.64
C GLU A 101 3.25 -4.39 -11.35
N LEU A 102 3.40 -3.21 -11.97
CA LEU A 102 4.54 -2.32 -11.73
C LEU A 102 4.09 -1.07 -10.99
N ALA A 103 4.87 -0.64 -10.00
CA ALA A 103 4.54 0.54 -9.20
C ALA A 103 5.80 1.34 -8.83
N THR A 104 5.60 2.59 -8.41
CA THR A 104 6.62 3.48 -7.84
C THR A 104 6.16 4.00 -6.48
N GLY A 105 7.08 4.57 -5.71
CA GLY A 105 6.83 5.11 -4.37
C GLY A 105 7.37 4.22 -3.25
N ASP A 106 7.50 4.80 -2.06
CA ASP A 106 8.10 4.13 -0.89
C ASP A 106 7.04 3.77 0.17
N TYR A 107 6.07 4.66 0.37
CA TYR A 107 4.98 4.48 1.31
C TYR A 107 3.65 4.34 0.57
N VAL A 108 3.28 5.37 -0.20
CA VAL A 108 2.12 5.33 -1.09
C VAL A 108 2.56 4.87 -2.47
N LEU A 109 1.87 3.86 -3.00
CA LEU A 109 2.20 3.31 -4.31
C LEU A 109 1.40 3.97 -5.43
N ALA A 110 2.09 4.27 -6.53
CA ALA A 110 1.50 4.74 -7.77
C ALA A 110 1.82 3.77 -8.92
N PRO A 111 0.89 3.51 -9.86
CA PRO A 111 1.18 2.65 -11.01
C PRO A 111 2.32 3.18 -11.89
N LEU A 112 3.23 2.29 -12.26
CA LEU A 112 4.24 2.57 -13.28
C LEU A 112 3.67 2.23 -14.66
N THR A 113 3.47 3.25 -15.50
CA THR A 113 2.77 3.14 -16.78
C THR A 113 3.56 3.77 -17.91
N LEU A 114 3.12 3.58 -19.16
CA LEU A 114 3.70 4.27 -20.32
C LEU A 114 3.58 5.80 -20.23
N ALA A 115 2.63 6.32 -19.43
CA ALA A 115 2.49 7.76 -19.21
C ALA A 115 3.42 8.31 -18.12
N SER A 116 3.92 7.46 -17.21
CA SER A 116 4.70 7.88 -16.04
C SER A 116 6.15 7.41 -16.02
N TYR A 117 6.54 6.42 -16.84
CA TYR A 117 7.86 5.80 -16.73
C TYR A 117 9.05 6.74 -17.01
N GLU A 118 8.86 7.79 -17.80
CA GLU A 118 9.93 8.74 -18.12
C GLU A 118 10.31 9.63 -16.93
N SER A 119 9.42 9.78 -15.94
CA SER A 119 9.68 10.53 -14.72
C SER A 119 10.44 9.71 -13.66
N LEU A 120 10.81 8.46 -13.98
CA LEU A 120 11.61 7.65 -13.07
C LEU A 120 12.96 8.35 -12.81
N PRO A 121 13.38 8.48 -11.54
CA PRO A 121 14.69 9.02 -11.23
C PRO A 121 15.75 8.00 -11.65
N PHE A 122 16.82 8.48 -12.27
CA PHE A 122 18.01 7.66 -12.48
C PHE A 122 19.17 8.27 -11.72
N THR A 123 20.00 7.38 -11.20
CA THR A 123 21.19 7.74 -10.46
C THR A 123 22.36 6.94 -11.01
N GLY A 124 23.58 7.43 -10.80
CA GLY A 124 24.76 6.59 -10.99
C GLY A 124 24.91 5.57 -9.86
N ASP A 125 25.75 4.58 -10.07
CA ASP A 125 26.19 3.64 -9.01
C ASP A 125 27.63 3.93 -8.52
N GLY A 126 28.19 5.06 -8.94
CA GLY A 126 29.59 5.45 -8.70
C GLY A 126 30.51 5.20 -9.90
N ARG A 127 30.06 4.44 -10.91
CA ARG A 127 30.80 4.26 -12.17
C ARG A 127 30.43 5.35 -13.19
N PRO A 128 31.39 5.92 -13.95
CA PRO A 128 31.12 7.01 -14.92
C PRO A 128 30.12 6.65 -16.02
N ASP A 129 30.07 5.38 -16.41
CA ASP A 129 29.29 4.89 -17.54
C ASP A 129 28.05 4.07 -17.12
N THR A 130 27.54 4.32 -15.92
CA THR A 130 26.42 3.56 -15.36
C THR A 130 25.29 4.45 -14.90
N ASP A 131 24.08 4.13 -15.36
CA ASP A 131 22.83 4.67 -14.84
C ASP A 131 21.96 3.52 -14.33
N GLN A 132 21.24 3.77 -13.24
CA GLN A 132 20.30 2.83 -12.65
C GLN A 132 19.01 3.52 -12.22
N THR A 133 17.91 2.78 -12.25
CA THR A 133 16.64 3.19 -11.64
C THR A 133 16.01 2.02 -10.90
N ASN A 134 15.19 2.34 -9.90
CA ASN A 134 14.48 1.35 -9.09
C ASN A 134 12.97 1.64 -9.13
N PHE A 135 12.19 0.58 -9.16
CA PHE A 135 10.75 0.62 -8.98
C PHE A 135 10.28 -0.72 -8.41
N LEU A 136 8.99 -0.88 -8.22
CA LEU A 136 8.39 -2.04 -7.57
C LEU A 136 7.75 -2.96 -8.61
N VAL A 137 7.92 -4.26 -8.41
CA VAL A 137 7.11 -5.31 -9.03
C VAL A 137 6.25 -5.93 -7.95
N LYS A 138 4.96 -6.09 -8.22
CA LYS A 138 3.99 -6.65 -7.30
C LYS A 138 3.31 -7.89 -7.88
N VAL A 139 3.02 -8.86 -7.02
CA VAL A 139 2.21 -10.04 -7.33
C VAL A 139 1.00 -10.04 -6.40
N ARG A 140 -0.19 -10.17 -6.98
CA ARG A 140 -1.41 -10.28 -6.18
C ARG A 140 -1.40 -11.58 -5.39
N LEU A 141 -1.58 -11.49 -4.07
CA LEU A 141 -1.66 -12.66 -3.20
C LEU A 141 -3.08 -13.23 -3.25
N THR A 142 -3.18 -14.51 -3.58
CA THR A 142 -4.44 -15.26 -3.50
C THR A 142 -4.47 -16.10 -2.23
N PRO A 143 -5.65 -16.50 -1.72
CA PRO A 143 -5.75 -17.40 -0.59
C PRO A 143 -4.89 -18.66 -0.79
N GLY A 144 -4.06 -19.00 0.20
CA GLY A 144 -3.16 -20.16 0.15
C GLY A 144 -1.87 -19.99 -0.65
N MET A 145 -1.65 -18.85 -1.33
CA MET A 145 -0.37 -18.55 -1.98
C MET A 145 0.74 -18.36 -0.92
N THR A 146 1.88 -19.00 -1.12
CA THR A 146 3.04 -18.80 -0.25
C THR A 146 3.90 -17.61 -0.70
N ILE A 147 4.73 -17.10 0.21
CA ILE A 147 5.61 -15.97 -0.11
C ILE A 147 6.70 -16.38 -1.12
N GLU A 148 7.12 -17.64 -1.09
CA GLU A 148 8.08 -18.25 -2.02
C GLU A 148 7.49 -18.34 -3.42
N ALA A 149 6.20 -18.70 -3.54
CA ALA A 149 5.51 -18.74 -4.82
C ALA A 149 5.42 -17.32 -5.44
N ALA A 150 5.12 -16.31 -4.63
CA ALA A 150 5.12 -14.92 -5.08
C ALA A 150 6.53 -14.47 -5.52
N LYS A 151 7.57 -14.78 -4.73
CA LYS A 151 8.98 -14.48 -5.05
C LYS A 151 9.43 -15.15 -6.35
N ALA A 152 9.08 -16.42 -6.54
CA ALA A 152 9.38 -17.17 -7.76
C ALA A 152 8.72 -16.53 -9.00
N LYS A 153 7.48 -16.07 -8.88
CA LYS A 153 6.76 -15.39 -9.96
C LYS A 153 7.43 -14.06 -10.35
N ILE A 154 7.86 -13.26 -9.38
CA ILE A 154 8.62 -12.02 -9.64
C ILE A 154 9.96 -12.35 -10.32
N ALA A 155 10.68 -13.35 -9.82
CA ALA A 155 11.96 -13.77 -10.41
C ALA A 155 11.81 -14.25 -11.86
N GLN A 156 10.77 -15.04 -12.14
CA GLN A 156 10.44 -15.48 -13.50
C GLN A 156 10.13 -14.30 -14.42
N PHE A 157 9.34 -13.32 -13.95
CA PHE A 157 9.06 -12.10 -14.70
C PHE A 157 10.35 -11.35 -15.05
N VAL A 158 11.18 -11.04 -14.05
CA VAL A 158 12.47 -10.32 -14.24
C VAL A 158 13.38 -11.03 -15.24
N ALA A 159 13.46 -12.37 -15.17
CA ALA A 159 14.26 -13.16 -16.10
C ALA A 159 13.73 -13.07 -17.54
N SER A 160 12.40 -13.10 -17.72
CA SER A 160 11.73 -13.15 -19.03
C SER A 160 11.74 -11.84 -19.82
N VAL A 161 11.95 -10.71 -19.15
CA VAL A 161 11.90 -9.38 -19.78
C VAL A 161 12.97 -9.25 -20.86
N PRO A 162 12.59 -8.88 -22.11
CA PRO A 162 13.54 -8.52 -23.16
C PRO A 162 14.32 -7.25 -22.78
N LYS A 163 15.64 -7.39 -22.70
CA LYS A 163 16.59 -6.34 -22.34
C LYS A 163 17.12 -5.68 -23.61
N VAL A 164 17.35 -4.38 -23.58
CA VAL A 164 17.87 -3.61 -24.74
C VAL A 164 19.29 -3.13 -24.44
N GLY A 165 20.16 -3.22 -25.44
CA GLY A 165 21.57 -2.81 -25.31
C GLY A 165 22.29 -3.55 -24.19
N ARG A 166 22.99 -2.81 -23.32
CA ARG A 166 23.73 -3.36 -22.17
C ARG A 166 22.95 -3.25 -20.86
N SER A 167 21.62 -3.25 -20.94
CA SER A 167 20.78 -3.19 -19.75
C SER A 167 20.73 -4.53 -19.01
N GLN A 168 20.60 -4.43 -17.69
CA GLN A 168 20.42 -5.55 -16.77
C GLN A 168 19.21 -5.27 -15.88
N VAL A 169 18.51 -6.32 -15.49
CA VAL A 169 17.35 -6.24 -14.58
C VAL A 169 17.57 -7.23 -13.46
N SER A 170 17.45 -6.79 -12.21
CA SER A 170 17.63 -7.63 -11.03
C SER A 170 16.65 -7.26 -9.92
N SER A 171 16.20 -8.27 -9.17
CA SER A 171 15.43 -8.06 -7.95
C SER A 171 16.35 -7.62 -6.82
N LEU A 172 15.87 -6.71 -5.97
CA LEU A 172 16.59 -6.18 -4.83
C LEU A 172 15.84 -6.41 -3.52
N GLY A 173 16.62 -6.68 -2.48
CA GLY A 173 16.11 -6.80 -1.12
C GLY A 173 15.11 -7.94 -0.94
N GLU A 174 14.52 -7.95 0.26
CA GLU A 174 13.47 -8.90 0.59
C GLU A 174 12.10 -8.41 0.13
N LEU A 175 11.24 -9.39 -0.09
CA LEU A 175 9.86 -9.15 -0.48
C LEU A 175 9.05 -8.63 0.73
N THR A 176 8.33 -7.55 0.49
CA THR A 176 7.43 -6.88 1.44
C THR A 176 5.97 -7.06 1.04
N LEU A 177 5.04 -6.62 1.88
CA LEU A 177 3.59 -6.75 1.62
C LEU A 177 2.98 -5.38 1.34
N SER A 178 1.85 -5.32 0.66
CA SER A 178 1.05 -4.09 0.56
C SER A 178 -0.45 -4.36 0.70
N VAL A 179 -1.15 -3.31 1.13
CA VAL A 179 -2.61 -3.31 1.33
C VAL A 179 -3.23 -2.16 0.56
N ILE A 180 -4.31 -2.44 -0.15
CA ILE A 180 -5.11 -1.43 -0.84
C ILE A 180 -6.10 -0.84 0.15
N ASN A 181 -6.14 0.49 0.22
CA ASN A 181 -7.10 1.30 0.97
C ASN A 181 -7.36 0.75 2.38
N PRO A 182 -6.37 0.76 3.29
CA PRO A 182 -6.52 0.15 4.62
C PRO A 182 -7.67 0.75 5.44
N ASP A 183 -8.01 2.02 5.23
CA ASP A 183 -9.11 2.69 5.94
C ASP A 183 -10.49 2.11 5.62
N GLN A 184 -10.66 1.39 4.50
CA GLN A 184 -11.92 0.68 4.22
C GLN A 184 -12.27 -0.36 5.28
N TYR A 185 -11.27 -0.87 6.02
CA TYR A 185 -11.45 -1.88 7.07
C TYR A 185 -11.78 -1.28 8.43
N ARG A 186 -11.86 0.06 8.54
CA ARG A 186 -12.10 0.76 9.80
C ARG A 186 -13.35 0.24 10.54
N GLY A 187 -14.48 0.09 9.84
CA GLY A 187 -15.72 -0.39 10.44
C GLY A 187 -15.55 -1.76 11.10
N GLN A 188 -14.93 -2.71 10.39
CA GLN A 188 -14.68 -4.06 10.91
C GLN A 188 -13.76 -4.05 12.13
N ILE A 189 -12.76 -3.16 12.16
CA ILE A 189 -11.86 -3.01 13.31
C ILE A 189 -12.64 -2.43 14.51
N ILE A 190 -13.52 -1.45 14.29
CA ILE A 190 -14.38 -0.89 15.34
C ILE A 190 -15.31 -1.96 15.91
N ASP A 191 -15.89 -2.82 15.06
CA ASP A 191 -16.75 -3.93 15.51
C ASP A 191 -15.98 -4.90 16.42
N LEU A 192 -14.73 -5.23 16.07
CA LEU A 192 -13.85 -6.05 16.92
C LEU A 192 -13.56 -5.38 18.26
N ILE A 193 -13.31 -4.06 18.25
CA ILE A 193 -13.06 -3.28 19.47
C ILE A 193 -14.29 -3.24 20.36
N ALA A 194 -15.46 -2.97 19.79
CA ALA A 194 -16.72 -2.91 20.51
C ALA A 194 -17.08 -4.25 21.14
N ALA A 195 -16.88 -5.35 20.40
CA ALA A 195 -17.12 -6.70 20.91
C ALA A 195 -16.21 -7.03 22.10
N ASP A 196 -14.90 -6.75 22.00
CA ASP A 196 -13.96 -6.98 23.10
C ASP A 196 -14.27 -6.09 24.32
N ALA A 197 -14.56 -4.80 24.10
CA ALA A 197 -14.87 -3.86 25.17
C ALA A 197 -16.16 -4.25 25.92
N ALA A 198 -17.20 -4.69 25.20
CA ALA A 198 -18.45 -5.18 25.81
C ALA A 198 -18.23 -6.46 26.62
N LEU A 199 -17.44 -7.42 26.10
CA LEU A 199 -17.07 -8.62 26.83
C LEU A 199 -16.26 -8.31 28.09
N SER A 200 -15.38 -7.31 28.03
CA SER A 200 -14.61 -6.84 29.18
C SER A 200 -15.51 -6.20 30.24
N ALA A 201 -16.40 -5.27 29.86
CA ALA A 201 -17.34 -4.65 30.80
C ALA A 201 -18.25 -5.67 31.50
N ALA A 202 -18.77 -6.65 30.75
CA ALA A 202 -19.64 -7.69 31.31
C ALA A 202 -18.97 -8.48 32.47
N LYS A 203 -17.63 -8.59 32.48
CA LYS A 203 -16.87 -9.26 33.55
C LYS A 203 -16.82 -8.47 34.85
N PHE A 204 -17.08 -7.16 34.83
CA PHE A 204 -17.05 -6.29 36.03
C PHE A 204 -18.43 -6.07 36.66
N GLY A 205 -19.48 -6.66 36.07
CA GLY A 205 -20.84 -6.69 36.62
C GLY A 205 -21.80 -5.72 35.92
N THR A 206 -23.07 -5.77 36.34
CA THR A 206 -24.13 -4.91 35.82
C THR A 206 -23.88 -3.44 36.18
N GLY A 207 -24.07 -2.52 35.23
CA GLY A 207 -23.76 -1.09 35.40
C GLY A 207 -22.30 -0.72 35.18
N SER A 208 -21.52 -1.60 34.52
CA SER A 208 -20.21 -1.24 33.99
C SER A 208 -20.30 -0.87 32.51
N GLY A 209 -19.73 0.29 32.16
CA GLY A 209 -19.59 0.80 30.81
C GLY A 209 -18.14 0.87 30.34
N VAL A 210 -17.93 1.30 29.09
CA VAL A 210 -16.59 1.52 28.52
C VAL A 210 -16.49 2.88 27.87
N ASP A 211 -15.39 3.56 28.16
CA ASP A 211 -14.97 4.73 27.39
C ASP A 211 -13.85 4.30 26.44
N VAL A 212 -14.10 4.45 25.14
CA VAL A 212 -13.16 4.08 24.07
C VAL A 212 -12.59 5.34 23.44
N THR A 213 -11.28 5.39 23.26
CA THR A 213 -10.56 6.52 22.64
C THR A 213 -9.75 6.04 21.43
N GLY A 214 -9.42 6.96 20.52
CA GLY A 214 -8.60 6.68 19.34
C GLY A 214 -9.36 6.08 18.15
N LEU A 215 -10.70 5.99 18.23
CA LEU A 215 -11.55 5.52 17.14
C LEU A 215 -11.69 6.51 15.97
N ASP A 216 -11.10 7.69 16.08
CA ASP A 216 -11.02 8.77 15.10
C ASP A 216 -9.68 8.78 14.33
N ARG A 217 -8.69 8.00 14.78
CA ARG A 217 -7.34 7.95 14.19
C ARG A 217 -7.28 7.07 12.93
N PRO A 218 -6.33 7.25 12.01
CA PRO A 218 -6.22 6.43 10.79
C PRO A 218 -6.02 4.94 11.10
N VAL A 219 -6.38 4.06 10.15
CA VAL A 219 -6.02 2.64 10.27
C VAL A 219 -4.51 2.49 10.14
N GLU A 220 -3.91 1.85 11.13
CA GLU A 220 -2.51 1.45 11.13
C GLU A 220 -2.37 -0.02 10.76
N TRP A 221 -1.16 -0.42 10.37
CA TRP A 221 -0.88 -1.79 9.97
C TRP A 221 0.47 -2.28 10.47
N ALA A 222 0.58 -3.59 10.57
CA ALA A 222 1.84 -4.27 10.82
C ALA A 222 1.89 -5.61 10.10
N ARG A 223 3.09 -6.12 9.83
CA ARG A 223 3.24 -7.48 9.33
C ARG A 223 2.77 -8.49 10.38
N GLY A 224 1.85 -9.37 9.99
CA GLY A 224 1.26 -10.40 10.83
C GLY A 224 1.69 -11.83 10.50
N GLY A 225 2.39 -12.01 9.38
CA GLY A 225 2.95 -13.29 8.98
C GLY A 225 3.75 -13.18 7.66
N PRO A 226 4.06 -14.32 7.02
CA PRO A 226 4.72 -14.33 5.71
C PRO A 226 3.91 -13.57 4.65
N THR A 227 2.60 -13.79 4.62
CA THR A 227 1.64 -13.18 3.68
C THR A 227 0.56 -12.35 4.39
N ASP A 228 0.55 -12.36 5.71
CA ASP A 228 -0.52 -11.77 6.51
C ASP A 228 -0.11 -10.40 7.05
N VAL A 229 -1.11 -9.54 7.20
CA VAL A 229 -1.04 -8.22 7.81
C VAL A 229 -2.05 -8.15 8.96
N PHE A 230 -1.69 -7.38 9.97
CA PHE A 230 -2.61 -6.92 11.00
C PHE A 230 -2.98 -5.48 10.67
N LEU A 231 -4.28 -5.20 10.61
CA LEU A 231 -4.82 -3.84 10.57
C LEU A 231 -5.43 -3.51 11.94
N PHE A 232 -5.20 -2.31 12.44
CA PHE A 232 -5.67 -1.91 13.76
C PHE A 232 -5.90 -0.41 13.84
N LEU A 233 -6.71 0.01 14.82
CA LEU A 233 -6.79 1.40 15.24
C LEU A 233 -5.95 1.56 16.51
N PRO A 234 -5.16 2.64 16.66
CA PRO A 234 -4.41 2.91 17.90
C PRO A 234 -5.35 3.37 19.02
N SER A 235 -6.25 2.47 19.42
CA SER A 235 -7.32 2.70 20.39
C SER A 235 -7.01 2.12 21.76
N SER A 236 -7.57 2.73 22.79
CA SER A 236 -7.60 2.19 24.16
C SER A 236 -9.00 2.33 24.74
N TYR A 237 -9.34 1.48 25.72
CA TYR A 237 -10.57 1.65 26.47
C TYR A 237 -10.35 1.45 27.97
N THR A 238 -11.18 2.11 28.77
CA THR A 238 -11.23 1.96 30.22
C THR A 238 -12.63 1.51 30.62
N VAL A 239 -12.72 0.44 31.41
CA VAL A 239 -13.98 0.02 32.02
C VAL A 239 -14.28 0.94 33.20
N ARG A 240 -15.49 1.50 33.23
CA ARG A 240 -15.97 2.33 34.35
C ARG A 240 -17.23 1.72 34.93
N LYS A 241 -17.47 2.00 36.20
CA LYS A 241 -18.72 1.71 36.87
C LYS A 241 -19.55 2.99 36.86
N ASP A 242 -20.78 2.89 36.38
CA ASP A 242 -21.75 3.98 36.40
C ASP A 242 -22.26 4.27 37.82
#